data_AF-A0A2S7CQG7-F1
#
_entry.id   AF-A0A2S7CQG7-F1
#
_cell.length_a   1.000
_cell.length_b   1.000
_cell.length_c   1.000
_cell.angle_alpha   90.00
_cell.angle_beta   90.00
_cell.angle_gamma   90.00
#
_symmetry.space_group_name_H-M   'P 1'
#
loop_
_entity.id
_entity.type
_entity.pdbx_description
1 polymer ?
#
loop_
_entity_poly.entity_id
_entity_poly.type
_entity_poly.pdbx_seq_one_letter_code
_entity_poly.pdbx_strand_id
1 'polypeptide(L)'
;MMRIYAAGWALQSPALNFFKRFLVLNSIQLSGIVYPRQIPDDLDGIRVLDFETARSELHVGDIVLDCHRPGVDDLRLGTALSDFFATLGIQTMSVTAFISSLIEKDQGNLLRFPVVGLTSTDLRGLHDEPSPRLIEDGFVDLRSHQIATRLDAIARSCDWDQMLAFDQDQTLEDELRVVLAELYAYGMLQRLHVLNTPLPFLEALLALKIQAPESEFVVELAATAAQALGPQLEFYRRSLGCIQVAEASAGVTYLSGSASAIASVLRPGQRSAPAVFLMRRSILDIGTIRRANGAQPYRIMLRQPDTSPGNLIAVLMN
;
A
#
# COMPACT_ATOMS: atom_id res chain seq x y z
N MET A 1 24.43 15.17 19.99
CA MET A 1 23.53 14.89 18.85
C MET A 1 23.01 13.48 19.05
N MET A 2 21.70 13.26 19.03
CA MET A 2 21.10 11.94 19.30
C MET A 2 21.44 11.00 18.15
N ARG A 3 22.12 9.87 18.44
CA ARG A 3 22.47 8.86 17.43
C ARG A 3 21.43 7.74 17.43
N ILE A 4 21.25 7.12 16.28
CA ILE A 4 20.31 6.03 16.08
C ILE A 4 21.09 4.79 15.67
N TYR A 5 20.97 3.72 16.43
CA TYR A 5 21.59 2.43 16.16
C TYR A 5 20.52 1.38 15.87
N ALA A 6 20.86 0.34 15.14
CA ALA A 6 20.05 -0.86 15.01
C ALA A 6 20.66 -2.00 15.83
N ALA A 7 19.82 -2.82 16.44
CA ALA A 7 20.23 -4.03 17.14
C ALA A 7 19.94 -5.26 16.27
N GLY A 8 20.95 -6.09 16.01
CA GLY A 8 20.78 -7.33 15.24
C GLY A 8 20.97 -7.20 13.72
N TRP A 9 20.95 -8.35 13.01
CA TRP A 9 21.10 -8.42 11.55
C TRP A 9 19.82 -8.11 10.76
N ALA A 10 18.70 -7.73 11.39
CA ALA A 10 17.43 -7.74 10.65
C ALA A 10 17.36 -6.72 9.51
N LEU A 11 18.28 -5.74 9.46
CA LEU A 11 18.40 -4.87 8.28
C LEU A 11 18.78 -5.64 7.00
N GLN A 12 19.26 -6.87 7.07
CA GLN A 12 19.44 -7.73 5.88
C GLN A 12 18.18 -8.53 5.53
N SER A 13 17.22 -8.63 6.44
CA SER A 13 15.99 -9.37 6.18
C SER A 13 15.12 -8.61 5.17
N PRO A 14 14.43 -9.32 4.26
CA PRO A 14 13.33 -8.74 3.50
C PRO A 14 12.27 -8.11 4.41
N ALA A 15 12.10 -8.65 5.61
CA ALA A 15 11.12 -8.21 6.60
C ALA A 15 11.36 -6.81 7.20
N LEU A 16 12.37 -6.06 6.75
CA LEU A 16 12.56 -4.65 7.07
C LEU A 16 12.78 -3.80 5.79
N ASN A 17 12.32 -4.27 4.64
CA ASN A 17 12.43 -3.55 3.36
C ASN A 17 11.68 -2.22 3.38
N PHE A 18 10.49 -2.19 3.97
CA PHE A 18 9.72 -0.95 4.07
C PHE A 18 10.35 0.02 5.06
N PHE A 19 10.88 -0.47 6.18
CA PHE A 19 11.66 0.35 7.09
C PHE A 19 12.93 0.94 6.45
N LYS A 20 13.72 0.13 5.73
CA LYS A 20 14.90 0.62 4.99
C LYS A 20 14.52 1.72 4.00
N ARG A 21 13.43 1.52 3.24
CA ARG A 21 12.91 2.54 2.33
C ARG A 21 12.47 3.81 3.08
N PHE A 22 11.85 3.68 4.24
CA PHE A 22 11.48 4.82 5.08
C PHE A 22 12.71 5.63 5.53
N LEU A 23 13.79 4.98 5.97
CA LEU A 23 15.04 5.66 6.35
C LEU A 23 15.60 6.48 5.18
N VAL A 24 15.68 5.87 3.99
CA VAL A 24 16.17 6.53 2.77
C VAL A 24 15.30 7.72 2.37
N LEU A 25 13.98 7.55 2.38
CA LEU A 25 13.03 8.61 2.01
C LEU A 25 13.11 9.84 2.93
N ASN A 26 13.54 9.66 4.18
CA ASN A 26 13.62 10.72 5.19
C ASN A 26 15.05 11.14 5.53
N SER A 27 16.05 10.65 4.78
CA SER A 27 17.47 10.93 5.03
C SER A 27 17.90 10.63 6.47
N ILE A 28 17.31 9.60 7.09
CA ILE A 28 17.66 9.16 8.44
C ILE A 28 18.84 8.19 8.35
N GLN A 29 19.95 8.56 8.96
CA GLN A 29 21.17 7.74 8.97
C GLN A 29 21.29 6.96 10.28
N LEU A 30 21.57 5.66 10.15
CA LEU A 30 21.97 4.83 11.28
C LEU A 30 23.45 5.03 11.57
N SER A 31 23.79 5.24 12.83
CA SER A 31 25.16 5.41 13.32
C SER A 31 25.91 4.09 13.44
N GLY A 32 25.20 2.96 13.50
CA GLY A 32 25.79 1.63 13.45
C GLY A 32 24.79 0.51 13.72
N ILE A 33 25.21 -0.71 13.48
CA ILE A 33 24.50 -1.95 13.80
C ILE A 33 25.23 -2.62 14.96
N VAL A 34 24.56 -2.77 16.09
CA VAL A 34 25.12 -3.45 17.26
C VAL A 34 24.82 -4.95 17.16
N TYR A 35 25.87 -5.76 17.26
CA TYR A 35 25.78 -7.21 17.25
C TYR A 35 26.74 -7.84 18.26
N PRO A 36 26.46 -9.04 18.82
CA PRO A 36 27.38 -9.67 19.78
C PRO A 36 28.79 -9.95 19.25
N ARG A 37 28.96 -10.08 17.93
CA ARG A 37 30.25 -10.37 17.27
C ARG A 37 30.38 -9.62 15.95
N GLN A 38 31.47 -8.88 15.73
CA GLN A 38 31.66 -8.16 14.47
C GLN A 38 32.00 -9.11 13.33
N ILE A 39 31.04 -9.42 12.45
CA ILE A 39 31.25 -10.12 11.17
C ILE A 39 30.10 -9.77 10.22
N PRO A 40 30.23 -8.88 9.19
CA PRO A 40 31.39 -8.12 8.69
C PRO A 40 31.52 -6.70 9.30
N ASP A 41 32.49 -5.90 8.83
CA ASP A 41 32.80 -4.54 9.34
C ASP A 41 31.72 -3.50 9.04
N ASP A 42 31.03 -3.64 7.91
CA ASP A 42 29.90 -2.82 7.51
C ASP A 42 28.84 -3.66 6.78
N LEU A 43 27.61 -3.16 6.79
CA LEU A 43 26.48 -3.70 6.04
C LEU A 43 25.73 -2.59 5.35
N ASP A 44 25.61 -2.69 4.02
CA ASP A 44 24.98 -1.65 3.20
C ASP A 44 25.55 -0.24 3.52
N GLY A 45 26.85 -0.17 3.84
CA GLY A 45 27.54 1.06 4.24
C GLY A 45 27.30 1.50 5.69
N ILE A 46 26.60 0.71 6.51
CA ILE A 46 26.38 0.96 7.94
C ILE A 46 27.39 0.15 8.75
N ARG A 47 28.22 0.83 9.55
CA ARG A 47 29.23 0.18 10.40
C ARG A 47 28.61 -0.80 11.38
N VAL A 48 29.21 -1.99 11.50
CA VAL A 48 28.84 -2.98 12.52
C VAL A 48 29.74 -2.81 13.74
N LEU A 49 29.14 -2.80 14.92
CA LEU A 49 29.80 -2.66 16.21
C LEU A 49 29.59 -3.96 16.99
N ASP A 50 30.68 -4.59 17.41
CA ASP A 50 30.58 -5.63 18.42
C ASP A 50 30.27 -5.03 19.80
N PHE A 51 30.03 -5.88 20.81
CA PHE A 51 29.70 -5.41 22.16
C PHE A 51 30.85 -4.65 22.83
N GLU A 52 32.11 -4.94 22.51
CA GLU A 52 33.25 -4.21 23.07
C GLU A 52 33.30 -2.78 22.53
N THR A 53 33.18 -2.64 21.21
CA THR A 53 33.14 -1.35 20.51
C THR A 53 31.88 -0.58 20.87
N ALA A 54 30.72 -1.23 20.89
CA ALA A 54 29.45 -0.58 21.23
C ALA A 54 29.47 -0.03 22.67
N ARG A 55 30.15 -0.70 23.61
CA ARG A 55 30.26 -0.24 25.00
C ARG A 55 31.01 1.08 25.13
N SER A 56 31.99 1.36 24.26
CA SER A 56 32.73 2.63 24.28
C SER A 56 32.05 3.74 23.51
N GLU A 57 31.24 3.40 22.50
CA GLU A 57 30.63 4.38 21.59
C GLU A 57 29.20 4.79 21.95
N LEU A 58 28.40 3.90 22.54
CA LEU A 58 26.99 4.18 22.88
C LEU A 58 26.87 4.93 24.21
N HIS A 59 25.89 5.83 24.28
CA HIS A 59 25.62 6.62 25.48
C HIS A 59 24.14 6.57 25.87
N VAL A 60 23.86 6.81 27.15
CA VAL A 60 22.49 7.00 27.64
C VAL A 60 21.86 8.18 26.88
N GLY A 61 20.73 7.93 26.23
CA GLY A 61 20.04 8.90 25.36
C GLY A 61 20.20 8.65 23.87
N ASP A 62 21.10 7.76 23.44
CA ASP A 62 21.09 7.23 22.07
C ASP A 62 19.85 6.34 21.86
N ILE A 63 19.30 6.35 20.65
CA ILE A 63 18.17 5.49 20.27
C ILE A 63 18.73 4.17 19.74
N VAL A 64 18.29 3.06 20.32
CA VAL A 64 18.59 1.73 19.80
C VAL A 64 17.30 1.10 19.30
N LEU A 65 17.24 0.88 17.99
CA LEU A 65 16.12 0.24 17.33
C LEU A 65 16.27 -1.26 17.42
N ASP A 66 15.28 -1.91 17.99
CA ASP A 66 15.17 -3.34 17.98
C ASP A 66 14.74 -3.81 16.59
N CYS A 67 15.73 -4.24 15.81
CA CYS A 67 15.57 -4.81 14.50
C CYS A 67 15.65 -6.33 14.64
N HIS A 68 14.58 -6.93 15.15
CA HIS A 68 14.39 -8.38 15.13
C HIS A 68 13.80 -8.85 13.79
N ARG A 69 14.15 -10.07 13.38
CA ARG A 69 13.57 -10.70 12.20
C ARG A 69 12.21 -11.30 12.58
N PRO A 70 11.08 -10.80 12.04
CA PRO A 70 9.77 -11.39 12.31
C PRO A 70 9.74 -12.87 11.93
N GLY A 71 9.24 -13.73 12.81
CA GLY A 71 9.05 -15.17 12.57
C GLY A 71 10.30 -16.05 12.72
N VAL A 72 11.45 -15.48 13.05
CA VAL A 72 12.63 -16.22 13.49
C VAL A 72 12.97 -15.75 14.90
N ASP A 73 12.35 -16.38 15.89
CA ASP A 73 12.65 -16.13 17.30
C ASP A 73 14.05 -16.66 17.63
N ASP A 74 15.09 -15.90 17.28
CA ASP A 74 16.42 -16.11 17.87
C ASP A 74 16.42 -15.53 19.29
N LEU A 75 15.71 -16.24 20.18
CA LEU A 75 15.58 -15.90 21.59
C LEU A 75 16.94 -15.65 22.24
N ARG A 76 17.99 -16.38 21.83
CA ARG A 76 19.34 -16.22 22.39
C ARG A 76 19.94 -14.89 21.99
N LEU A 77 19.85 -14.52 20.72
CA LEU A 77 20.32 -13.23 20.24
C LEU A 77 19.53 -12.07 20.88
N GLY A 78 18.20 -12.20 20.94
CA GLY A 78 17.32 -11.21 21.57
C GLY A 78 17.68 -10.99 23.05
N THR A 79 17.83 -12.06 23.83
CA THR A 79 18.26 -11.97 25.22
C THR A 79 19.65 -11.35 25.35
N ALA A 80 20.62 -11.76 24.53
CA ALA A 80 21.98 -11.21 24.59
C ALA A 80 22.03 -9.70 24.31
N LEU A 81 21.26 -9.22 23.31
CA LEU A 81 21.14 -7.80 23.00
C LEU A 81 20.42 -7.04 24.13
N SER A 82 19.30 -7.57 24.61
CA SER A 82 18.54 -6.98 25.71
C SER A 82 19.39 -6.82 26.97
N ASP A 83 20.10 -7.89 27.38
CA ASP A 83 20.97 -7.87 28.55
C ASP A 83 22.11 -6.85 28.36
N PHE A 84 22.73 -6.83 27.18
CA PHE A 84 23.78 -5.86 26.87
C PHE A 84 23.30 -4.40 27.01
N PHE A 85 22.19 -4.02 26.38
CA PHE A 85 21.69 -2.64 26.48
C PHE A 85 21.20 -2.29 27.89
N ALA A 86 20.62 -3.26 28.61
CA ALA A 86 20.27 -3.09 30.02
C ALA A 86 21.51 -2.77 30.88
N THR A 87 22.66 -3.42 30.65
CA THR A 87 23.90 -3.09 31.38
C THR A 87 24.43 -1.68 31.08
N LEU A 88 24.10 -1.12 29.92
CA LEU A 88 24.46 0.25 29.54
C LEU A 88 23.42 1.28 29.99
N GLY A 89 22.29 0.86 30.57
CA GLY A 89 21.17 1.73 30.90
C GLY A 89 20.48 2.34 29.67
N ILE A 90 20.57 1.68 28.51
CA ILE A 90 19.99 2.12 27.25
C ILE A 90 18.70 1.34 27.00
N GLN A 91 17.61 2.05 26.74
CA GLN A 91 16.34 1.43 26.36
C GLN A 91 16.31 1.19 24.85
N THR A 92 15.90 -0.01 24.46
CA THR A 92 15.60 -0.34 23.06
C THR A 92 14.17 0.07 22.73
N MET A 93 13.92 0.30 21.44
CA MET A 93 12.61 0.67 20.90
C MET A 93 12.33 -0.13 19.63
N SER A 94 11.12 -0.66 19.45
CA SER A 94 10.80 -1.34 18.18
C SER A 94 10.80 -0.34 17.01
N VAL A 95 11.07 -0.85 15.81
CA VAL A 95 10.97 -0.06 14.56
C VAL A 95 9.60 0.60 14.41
N THR A 96 8.53 -0.14 14.72
CA THR A 96 7.14 0.37 14.67
C THR A 96 6.92 1.51 15.67
N ALA A 97 7.35 1.34 16.92
CA ALA A 97 7.23 2.38 17.95
C ALA A 97 8.04 3.63 17.59
N PHE A 98 9.22 3.45 17.01
CA PHE A 98 10.04 4.56 16.52
C PHE A 98 9.32 5.34 15.42
N ILE A 99 8.81 4.66 14.38
CA ILE A 99 8.04 5.28 13.31
C ILE A 99 6.79 6.00 13.85
N SER A 100 6.00 5.36 14.71
CA SER A 100 4.82 5.99 15.33
C SER A 100 5.22 7.24 16.11
N SER A 101 6.33 7.21 16.85
CA SER A 101 6.81 8.40 17.59
C SER A 101 7.20 9.56 16.68
N LEU A 102 7.69 9.28 15.46
CA LEU A 102 7.98 10.29 14.45
C LEU A 102 6.71 10.86 13.85
N ILE A 103 5.73 10.00 13.52
CA ILE A 103 4.43 10.41 13.00
C ILE A 103 3.72 11.35 13.98
N GLU A 104 3.70 11.04 15.28
CA GLU A 104 3.06 11.90 16.29
C GLU A 104 3.69 13.31 16.35
N LYS A 105 4.99 13.41 16.10
CA LYS A 105 5.73 14.68 16.13
C LYS A 105 5.64 15.46 14.80
N ASP A 106 5.27 14.81 13.70
CA ASP A 106 5.23 15.41 12.37
C ASP A 106 3.92 16.16 12.09
N GLN A 107 3.85 17.38 12.61
CA GLN A 107 2.70 18.28 12.40
C GLN A 107 2.66 18.87 10.98
N GLY A 108 3.78 18.85 10.26
CA GLY A 108 3.91 19.45 8.93
C GLY A 108 3.71 18.49 7.77
N ASN A 109 3.44 17.21 8.01
CA ASN A 109 3.43 16.15 6.99
C ASN A 109 4.73 16.12 6.17
N LEU A 110 5.86 16.30 6.86
CA LEU A 110 7.19 16.32 6.26
C LEU A 110 7.73 14.91 6.06
N LEU A 111 7.26 13.94 6.85
CA LEU A 111 7.68 12.55 6.72
C LEU A 111 7.20 11.96 5.40
N ARG A 112 8.11 11.24 4.75
CA ARG A 112 7.85 10.50 3.53
C ARG A 112 7.73 9.02 3.83
N PHE A 113 6.62 8.42 3.45
CA PHE A 113 6.34 7.02 3.72
C PHE A 113 6.61 6.14 2.50
N PRO A 114 6.91 4.85 2.71
CA PRO A 114 7.14 3.93 1.60
C PRO A 114 5.83 3.60 0.84
N VAL A 115 4.67 3.88 1.44
CA VAL A 115 3.34 3.85 0.79
C VAL A 115 3.06 5.21 0.13
N VAL A 116 2.73 5.20 -1.16
CA VAL A 116 2.55 6.44 -1.94
C VAL A 116 1.33 7.23 -1.49
N GLY A 117 1.50 8.53 -1.29
CA GLY A 117 0.42 9.46 -0.95
C GLY A 117 -0.09 9.38 0.48
N LEU A 118 0.53 8.54 1.31
CA LEU A 118 0.30 8.49 2.75
C LEU A 118 0.92 9.71 3.43
N THR A 119 0.20 10.30 4.38
CA THR A 119 0.69 11.41 5.20
C THR A 119 0.61 11.08 6.69
N SER A 120 1.35 11.81 7.52
CA SER A 120 1.30 11.65 8.97
C SER A 120 -0.08 12.00 9.52
N THR A 121 -0.77 13.00 8.94
CA THR A 121 -2.17 13.31 9.26
C THR A 121 -3.11 12.15 8.95
N ASP A 122 -2.96 11.48 7.80
CA ASP A 122 -3.82 10.34 7.45
C ASP A 122 -3.66 9.20 8.48
N LEU A 123 -2.42 8.91 8.89
CA LEU A 123 -2.12 7.85 9.86
C LEU A 123 -2.67 8.18 11.26
N ARG A 124 -2.49 9.42 11.73
CA ARG A 124 -3.08 9.86 13.00
C ARG A 124 -4.60 9.78 12.98
N GLY A 125 -5.22 10.29 11.91
CA GLY A 125 -6.68 10.25 11.76
C GLY A 125 -7.24 8.83 11.67
N LEU A 126 -6.47 7.86 11.15
CA LEU A 126 -6.90 6.47 11.13
C LEU A 126 -7.15 5.91 12.53
N HIS A 127 -6.37 6.33 13.54
CA HIS A 127 -6.54 5.85 14.91
C HIS A 127 -7.92 6.17 15.49
N ASP A 128 -8.56 7.25 15.04
CA ASP A 128 -9.89 7.66 15.48
C ASP A 128 -11.03 6.97 14.71
N GLU A 129 -10.74 6.34 13.58
CA GLU A 129 -11.72 5.63 12.77
C GLU A 129 -11.95 4.20 13.30
N PRO A 130 -13.18 3.67 13.25
CA PRO A 130 -13.45 2.29 13.62
C PRO A 130 -12.80 1.31 12.63
N SER A 131 -12.40 0.14 13.12
CA SER A 131 -11.89 -0.95 12.27
C SER A 131 -12.94 -1.45 11.26
N PRO A 132 -12.51 -2.00 10.10
CA PRO A 132 -13.43 -2.49 9.08
C PRO A 132 -14.37 -3.59 9.56
N ARG A 133 -15.66 -3.47 9.22
CA ARG A 133 -16.74 -4.39 9.56
C ARG A 133 -17.38 -4.96 8.31
N LEU A 134 -17.49 -6.29 8.24
CA LEU A 134 -18.01 -7.03 7.08
C LEU A 134 -19.31 -6.43 6.50
N ILE A 135 -20.34 -6.26 7.34
CA ILE A 135 -21.68 -5.84 6.89
C ILE A 135 -21.79 -4.33 6.72
N GLU A 136 -21.35 -3.56 7.72
CA GLU A 136 -21.50 -2.10 7.76
C GLU A 136 -20.68 -1.40 6.65
N ASP A 137 -19.54 -1.98 6.28
CA ASP A 137 -18.71 -1.45 5.19
C ASP A 137 -19.03 -2.07 3.82
N GLY A 138 -20.09 -2.88 3.74
CA GLY A 138 -20.58 -3.39 2.47
C GLY A 138 -19.66 -4.38 1.77
N PHE A 139 -18.75 -5.06 2.47
CA PHE A 139 -17.90 -6.05 1.83
C PHE A 139 -18.74 -7.17 1.19
N VAL A 140 -18.41 -7.56 -0.05
CA VAL A 140 -19.16 -8.59 -0.77
C VAL A 140 -18.81 -10.01 -0.34
N ASP A 141 -17.60 -10.20 0.19
CA ASP A 141 -17.08 -11.50 0.57
C ASP A 141 -16.16 -11.40 1.79
N LEU A 142 -15.97 -12.54 2.48
CA LEU A 142 -15.12 -12.63 3.66
C LEU A 142 -13.64 -12.33 3.35
N ARG A 143 -13.17 -12.69 2.15
CA ARG A 143 -11.79 -12.45 1.71
C ARG A 143 -11.47 -10.95 1.67
N SER A 144 -12.38 -10.15 1.15
CA SER A 144 -12.27 -8.69 1.04
C SER A 144 -12.22 -8.06 2.43
N HIS A 145 -13.07 -8.54 3.35
CA HIS A 145 -13.04 -8.10 4.75
C HIS A 145 -11.71 -8.45 5.44
N GLN A 146 -11.21 -9.67 5.27
CA GLN A 146 -9.92 -10.09 5.83
C GLN A 146 -8.75 -9.24 5.29
N ILE A 147 -8.74 -8.96 3.98
CA ILE A 147 -7.77 -8.04 3.37
C ILE A 147 -7.87 -6.66 4.02
N ALA A 148 -9.07 -6.09 4.11
CA ALA A 148 -9.28 -4.78 4.72
C ALA A 148 -8.82 -4.72 6.18
N THR A 149 -9.21 -5.70 7.01
CA THR A 149 -8.81 -5.78 8.41
C THR A 149 -7.29 -5.88 8.56
N ARG A 150 -6.63 -6.66 7.71
CA ARG A 150 -5.17 -6.77 7.75
C ARG A 150 -4.49 -5.47 7.35
N LEU A 151 -4.95 -4.83 6.28
CA LEU A 151 -4.42 -3.54 5.84
C LEU A 151 -4.65 -2.42 6.88
N ASP A 152 -5.79 -2.43 7.59
CA ASP A 152 -6.07 -1.56 8.73
C ASP A 152 -5.07 -1.78 9.87
N ALA A 153 -4.84 -3.04 10.26
CA ALA A 153 -3.88 -3.39 11.30
C ALA A 153 -2.44 -2.95 10.93
N ILE A 154 -2.03 -3.15 9.68
CA ILE A 154 -0.73 -2.71 9.15
C ILE A 154 -0.59 -1.18 9.25
N ALA A 155 -1.59 -0.45 8.79
CA ALA A 155 -1.56 1.01 8.80
C ALA A 155 -1.51 1.57 10.23
N ARG A 156 -2.33 1.04 11.15
CA ARG A 156 -2.36 1.48 12.56
C ARG A 156 -1.09 1.14 13.34
N SER A 157 -0.49 -0.01 13.07
CA SER A 157 0.76 -0.41 13.74
C SER A 157 2.01 0.21 13.11
N CYS A 158 1.86 0.85 11.94
CA CYS A 158 2.97 1.30 11.10
C CYS A 158 3.95 0.17 10.70
N ASP A 159 3.51 -1.09 10.79
CA ASP A 159 4.30 -2.27 10.43
C ASP A 159 4.11 -2.63 8.96
N TRP A 160 4.58 -1.76 8.07
CA TRP A 160 4.41 -1.92 6.62
C TRP A 160 5.12 -3.17 6.08
N ASP A 161 6.08 -3.73 6.81
CA ASP A 161 6.75 -4.97 6.41
C ASP A 161 5.82 -6.19 6.46
N GLN A 162 4.73 -6.14 7.23
CA GLN A 162 3.66 -7.16 7.16
C GLN A 162 2.95 -7.21 5.79
N MET A 163 3.15 -6.22 4.91
CA MET A 163 2.67 -6.28 3.53
C MET A 163 3.29 -7.44 2.74
N LEU A 164 4.47 -7.93 3.14
CA LEU A 164 5.12 -9.10 2.53
C LEU A 164 4.31 -10.37 2.67
N ALA A 165 3.36 -10.43 3.59
CA ALA A 165 2.51 -11.60 3.70
C ALA A 165 1.37 -11.63 2.67
N PHE A 166 1.30 -10.64 1.79
CA PHE A 166 0.53 -10.68 0.54
C PHE A 166 1.38 -11.08 -0.67
N ASP A 167 2.66 -11.40 -0.48
CA ASP A 167 3.50 -11.95 -1.54
C ASP A 167 2.96 -13.31 -1.97
N GLN A 168 2.38 -13.35 -3.17
CA GLN A 168 1.77 -14.54 -3.76
C GLN A 168 2.33 -14.80 -5.17
N ASP A 169 3.42 -14.10 -5.56
CA ASP A 169 3.95 -14.12 -6.93
C ASP A 169 2.90 -13.74 -8.01
N GLN A 170 1.83 -13.01 -7.63
CA GLN A 170 0.74 -12.61 -8.52
C GLN A 170 0.83 -11.13 -8.88
N THR A 171 1.04 -10.84 -10.15
CA THR A 171 1.17 -9.45 -10.60
C THR A 171 -0.16 -8.71 -10.51
N LEU A 172 -0.10 -7.37 -10.41
CA LEU A 172 -1.28 -6.51 -10.52
C LEU A 172 -2.05 -6.77 -11.82
N GLU A 173 -1.33 -7.01 -12.92
CA GLU A 173 -1.94 -7.23 -14.22
C GLU A 173 -2.75 -8.53 -14.26
N ASP A 174 -2.20 -9.62 -13.68
CA ASP A 174 -2.89 -10.91 -13.62
C ASP A 174 -4.17 -10.83 -12.80
N GLU A 175 -4.11 -10.25 -11.60
CA GLU A 175 -5.29 -10.10 -10.75
C GLU A 175 -6.32 -9.16 -11.37
N LEU A 176 -5.88 -8.07 -12.02
CA LEU A 176 -6.79 -7.16 -12.72
C LEU A 176 -7.50 -7.84 -13.89
N ARG A 177 -6.79 -8.68 -14.67
CA ARG A 177 -7.40 -9.48 -15.74
C ARG A 177 -8.47 -10.42 -15.21
N VAL A 178 -8.19 -11.14 -14.11
CA VAL A 178 -9.17 -12.02 -13.46
C VAL A 178 -10.40 -11.23 -13.02
N VAL A 179 -10.21 -10.12 -12.31
CA VAL A 179 -11.31 -9.27 -11.84
C VAL A 179 -12.16 -8.76 -13.01
N LEU A 180 -11.55 -8.24 -14.08
CA LEU A 180 -12.32 -7.74 -15.22
C LEU A 180 -13.05 -8.85 -15.98
N ALA A 181 -12.44 -10.04 -16.13
CA ALA A 181 -13.10 -11.18 -16.74
C ALA A 181 -14.33 -11.64 -15.93
N GLU A 182 -14.22 -11.70 -14.60
CA GLU A 182 -15.36 -12.01 -13.72
C GLU A 182 -16.48 -10.99 -13.88
N LEU A 183 -16.15 -9.69 -13.84
CA LEU A 183 -17.16 -8.63 -13.99
C LEU A 183 -17.81 -8.62 -15.37
N TYR A 184 -17.07 -8.99 -16.43
CA TYR A 184 -17.64 -9.16 -17.76
C TYR A 184 -18.65 -10.32 -17.77
N ALA A 185 -18.32 -11.46 -17.16
CA ALA A 185 -19.22 -12.62 -17.07
C ALA A 185 -20.51 -12.31 -16.29
N TYR A 186 -20.45 -11.39 -15.32
CA TYR A 186 -21.64 -10.88 -14.61
C TYR A 186 -22.42 -9.79 -15.38
N GLY A 187 -22.00 -9.44 -16.60
CA GLY A 187 -22.66 -8.43 -17.42
C GLY A 187 -22.40 -6.99 -16.97
N MET A 188 -21.41 -6.75 -16.11
CA MET A 188 -21.12 -5.41 -15.57
C MET A 188 -20.23 -4.57 -16.49
N LEU A 189 -19.57 -5.17 -17.48
CA LEU A 189 -18.63 -4.48 -18.36
C LEU A 189 -19.18 -4.26 -19.78
N GLN A 190 -20.37 -3.70 -19.93
CA GLN A 190 -20.94 -3.38 -21.26
C GLN A 190 -20.44 -2.04 -21.81
N ARG A 191 -20.39 -1.01 -20.96
CA ARG A 191 -19.86 0.32 -21.29
C ARG A 191 -18.91 0.75 -20.19
N LEU A 192 -17.68 1.04 -20.58
CA LEU A 192 -16.57 1.30 -19.67
C LEU A 192 -16.10 2.73 -19.87
N HIS A 193 -15.85 3.45 -18.79
CA HIS A 193 -15.33 4.80 -18.85
C HIS A 193 -14.04 4.93 -18.05
N VAL A 194 -12.91 5.08 -18.75
CA VAL A 194 -11.57 5.15 -18.15
C VAL A 194 -11.22 6.60 -17.81
N LEU A 195 -11.11 6.90 -16.51
CA LEU A 195 -10.89 8.27 -16.03
C LEU A 195 -9.42 8.70 -16.11
N ASN A 196 -8.51 7.87 -15.63
CA ASN A 196 -7.07 8.14 -15.57
C ASN A 196 -6.27 6.83 -15.48
N THR A 197 -4.94 6.94 -15.62
CA THR A 197 -4.00 5.78 -15.61
C THR A 197 -4.52 4.63 -16.47
N PRO A 198 -4.77 4.86 -17.77
CA PRO A 198 -5.53 3.92 -18.59
C PRO A 198 -4.81 2.61 -18.88
N LEU A 199 -3.48 2.62 -18.88
CA LEU A 199 -2.69 1.53 -19.44
C LEU A 199 -3.01 0.14 -18.84
N PRO A 200 -3.01 -0.06 -17.50
CA PRO A 200 -3.29 -1.38 -16.93
C PRO A 200 -4.68 -1.91 -17.28
N PHE A 201 -5.67 -1.01 -17.36
CA PHE A 201 -7.04 -1.37 -17.71
C PHE A 201 -7.17 -1.72 -19.19
N LEU A 202 -6.54 -0.95 -20.08
CA LEU A 202 -6.61 -1.22 -21.52
C LEU A 202 -5.85 -2.49 -21.89
N GLU A 203 -4.72 -2.78 -21.22
CA GLU A 203 -3.99 -4.04 -21.40
C GLU A 203 -4.84 -5.24 -20.95
N ALA A 204 -5.47 -5.14 -19.78
CA ALA A 204 -6.35 -6.20 -19.28
C ALA A 204 -7.60 -6.40 -20.17
N LEU A 205 -8.21 -5.33 -20.66
CA LEU A 205 -9.34 -5.40 -21.60
C LEU A 205 -8.92 -5.96 -22.97
N LEU A 206 -7.73 -5.61 -23.46
CA LEU A 206 -7.19 -6.18 -24.69
C LEU A 206 -6.94 -7.67 -24.54
N ALA A 207 -6.37 -8.10 -23.42
CA ALA A 207 -6.20 -9.52 -23.12
C ALA A 207 -7.54 -10.26 -23.09
N LEU A 208 -8.57 -9.67 -22.46
CA LEU A 208 -9.93 -10.21 -22.46
C LEU A 208 -10.48 -10.35 -23.90
N LYS A 209 -10.34 -9.31 -24.73
CA LYS A 209 -10.80 -9.31 -26.11
C LYS A 209 -10.07 -10.32 -26.99
N ILE A 210 -8.78 -10.58 -26.72
CA ILE A 210 -7.99 -11.61 -27.42
C ILE A 210 -8.48 -13.02 -27.02
N GLN A 211 -8.78 -13.23 -25.74
CA GLN A 211 -9.24 -14.52 -25.22
C GLN A 211 -10.69 -14.83 -25.61
N ALA A 212 -11.54 -13.81 -25.70
CA ALA A 212 -12.95 -13.90 -26.08
C ALA A 212 -13.26 -12.86 -27.18
N PRO A 213 -12.94 -13.14 -28.46
CA PRO A 213 -13.13 -12.19 -29.57
C PRO A 213 -14.58 -11.70 -29.73
N GLU A 214 -15.54 -12.51 -29.33
CA GLU A 214 -16.97 -12.21 -29.31
C GLU A 214 -17.38 -11.23 -28.18
N SER A 215 -16.48 -10.89 -27.26
CA SER A 215 -16.83 -10.02 -26.13
C SER A 215 -17.25 -8.62 -26.61
N GLU A 216 -18.46 -8.19 -26.26
CA GLU A 216 -18.98 -6.89 -26.68
C GLU A 216 -18.94 -5.90 -25.51
N PHE A 217 -18.05 -4.92 -25.60
CA PHE A 217 -18.00 -3.79 -24.69
C PHE A 217 -17.50 -2.53 -25.39
N VAL A 218 -17.99 -1.37 -24.93
CA VAL A 218 -17.58 -0.07 -25.44
C VAL A 218 -16.62 0.57 -24.45
N VAL A 219 -15.46 1.02 -24.93
CA VAL A 219 -14.46 1.72 -24.12
C VAL A 219 -14.48 3.21 -24.42
N GLU A 220 -14.84 4.00 -23.41
CA GLU A 220 -14.78 5.45 -23.41
C GLU A 220 -13.57 5.93 -22.61
N LEU A 221 -12.86 6.93 -23.12
CA LEU A 221 -11.71 7.54 -22.46
C LEU A 221 -12.04 8.99 -22.09
N ALA A 222 -11.81 9.34 -20.83
CA ALA A 222 -11.73 10.75 -20.43
C ALA A 222 -10.53 11.43 -21.12
N ALA A 223 -10.59 12.75 -21.28
CA ALA A 223 -9.51 13.52 -21.90
C ALA A 223 -8.14 13.29 -21.23
N THR A 224 -8.12 13.21 -19.90
CA THR A 224 -6.94 12.91 -19.09
C THR A 224 -6.35 11.53 -19.38
N ALA A 225 -7.20 10.52 -19.56
CA ALA A 225 -6.77 9.17 -19.93
C ALA A 225 -6.21 9.15 -21.36
N ALA A 226 -6.91 9.75 -22.33
CA ALA A 226 -6.44 9.83 -23.70
C ALA A 226 -5.08 10.54 -23.81
N GLN A 227 -4.90 11.64 -23.06
CA GLN A 227 -3.63 12.36 -22.99
C GLN A 227 -2.50 11.50 -22.39
N ALA A 228 -2.80 10.73 -21.34
CA ALA A 228 -1.81 9.87 -20.67
C ALA A 228 -1.28 8.74 -21.58
N LEU A 229 -2.06 8.29 -22.57
CA LEU A 229 -1.62 7.28 -23.55
C LEU A 229 -0.64 7.86 -24.59
N GLY A 230 -0.73 9.17 -24.87
CA GLY A 230 0.09 9.82 -25.88
C GLY A 230 0.10 9.05 -27.21
N PRO A 231 1.29 8.66 -27.74
CA PRO A 231 1.39 7.92 -29.01
C PRO A 231 0.67 6.56 -29.03
N GLN A 232 0.47 5.92 -27.87
CA GLN A 232 -0.15 4.60 -27.79
C GLN A 232 -1.68 4.63 -28.00
N LEU A 233 -2.29 5.83 -27.96
CA LEU A 233 -3.74 5.99 -28.10
C LEU A 233 -4.28 5.35 -29.39
N GLU A 234 -3.58 5.53 -30.51
CA GLU A 234 -4.02 5.03 -31.81
C GLU A 234 -4.02 3.50 -31.87
N PHE A 235 -3.07 2.85 -31.19
CA PHE A 235 -3.04 1.39 -31.07
C PHE A 235 -4.29 0.87 -30.35
N TYR A 236 -4.65 1.46 -29.20
CA TYR A 236 -5.83 1.04 -28.44
C TYR A 236 -7.13 1.42 -29.13
N ARG A 237 -7.20 2.56 -29.83
CA ARG A 237 -8.35 2.91 -30.67
C ARG A 237 -8.65 1.85 -31.72
N ARG A 238 -7.62 1.34 -32.39
CA ARG A 238 -7.77 0.30 -33.42
C ARG A 238 -8.10 -1.07 -32.82
N SER A 239 -7.51 -1.39 -31.67
CA SER A 239 -7.61 -2.73 -31.08
C SER A 239 -8.88 -2.93 -30.26
N LEU A 240 -9.34 -1.88 -29.56
CA LEU A 240 -10.48 -1.94 -28.64
C LEU A 240 -11.65 -1.02 -29.05
N GLY A 241 -11.49 -0.24 -30.13
CA GLY A 241 -12.52 0.72 -30.54
C GLY A 241 -12.69 1.88 -29.57
N CYS A 242 -11.64 2.26 -28.82
CA CYS A 242 -11.73 3.29 -27.79
C CYS A 242 -12.22 4.65 -28.34
N ILE A 243 -13.19 5.27 -27.68
CA ILE A 243 -13.74 6.58 -28.07
C ILE A 243 -13.40 7.60 -26.98
N GLN A 244 -12.90 8.77 -27.36
CA GLN A 244 -12.72 9.86 -26.41
C GLN A 244 -14.04 10.60 -26.23
N VAL A 245 -14.47 10.81 -24.98
CA VAL A 245 -15.71 11.53 -24.67
C VAL A 245 -15.45 12.63 -23.63
N ALA A 246 -16.24 13.70 -23.68
CA ALA A 246 -16.08 14.86 -22.80
C ALA A 246 -16.58 14.57 -21.37
N GLU A 247 -17.71 13.86 -21.25
CA GLU A 247 -18.32 13.48 -19.98
C GLU A 247 -18.83 12.04 -20.04
N ALA A 248 -18.89 11.39 -18.88
CA ALA A 248 -19.35 10.02 -18.75
C ALA A 248 -20.87 9.90 -18.93
N SER A 249 -21.29 8.83 -19.60
CA SER A 249 -22.72 8.52 -19.82
C SER A 249 -23.35 7.84 -18.60
N ALA A 250 -24.69 7.87 -18.51
CA ALA A 250 -25.41 7.01 -17.56
C ALA A 250 -25.19 5.52 -17.89
N GLY A 251 -25.11 4.68 -16.86
CA GLY A 251 -24.97 3.22 -17.02
C GLY A 251 -23.56 2.75 -17.42
N VAL A 252 -22.52 3.53 -17.15
CA VAL A 252 -21.13 3.14 -17.37
C VAL A 252 -20.51 2.53 -16.11
N THR A 253 -19.54 1.65 -16.33
CA THR A 253 -18.61 1.19 -15.29
C THR A 253 -17.33 2.01 -15.37
N TYR A 254 -16.94 2.64 -14.26
CA TYR A 254 -15.76 3.48 -14.21
C TYR A 254 -14.49 2.67 -13.97
N LEU A 255 -13.42 2.97 -14.71
CA LEU A 255 -12.10 2.39 -14.51
C LEU A 255 -11.10 3.48 -14.16
N SER A 256 -10.30 3.28 -13.11
CA SER A 256 -9.37 4.33 -12.65
C SER A 256 -8.17 3.82 -11.87
N GLY A 257 -7.00 4.42 -12.10
CA GLY A 257 -5.82 4.17 -11.28
C GLY A 257 -5.82 4.85 -9.91
N SER A 258 -6.89 5.53 -9.50
CA SER A 258 -6.98 6.16 -8.18
C SER A 258 -8.39 6.25 -7.60
N ALA A 259 -8.53 5.94 -6.31
CA ALA A 259 -9.78 6.14 -5.56
C ALA A 259 -10.27 7.59 -5.58
N SER A 260 -9.37 8.57 -5.65
CA SER A 260 -9.73 10.00 -5.76
C SER A 260 -10.47 10.36 -7.05
N ALA A 261 -10.10 9.75 -8.17
CA ALA A 261 -10.78 10.00 -9.44
C ALA A 261 -12.17 9.35 -9.45
N ILE A 262 -12.31 8.14 -8.90
CA ILE A 262 -13.62 7.54 -8.65
C ILE A 262 -14.47 8.42 -7.73
N ALA A 263 -13.93 8.85 -6.59
CA ALA A 263 -14.62 9.72 -5.65
C ALA A 263 -15.15 11.01 -6.32
N SER A 264 -14.43 11.56 -7.30
CA SER A 264 -14.84 12.78 -8.01
C SER A 264 -16.07 12.60 -8.91
N VAL A 265 -16.39 11.37 -9.32
CA VAL A 265 -17.55 11.04 -10.16
C VAL A 265 -18.71 10.45 -9.36
N LEU A 266 -18.50 10.11 -8.09
CA LEU A 266 -19.57 9.73 -7.17
C LEU A 266 -20.38 10.97 -6.79
N ARG A 267 -21.71 10.89 -6.90
CA ARG A 267 -22.63 11.99 -6.57
C ARG A 267 -23.54 11.58 -5.42
N PRO A 268 -23.52 12.31 -4.28
CA PRO A 268 -24.44 12.04 -3.18
C PRO A 268 -25.89 12.06 -3.67
N GLY A 269 -26.67 11.05 -3.29
CA GLY A 269 -28.09 10.96 -3.67
C GLY A 269 -28.37 10.29 -5.03
N GLN A 270 -27.36 9.99 -5.84
CA GLN A 270 -27.51 9.17 -7.05
C GLN A 270 -26.96 7.77 -6.86
N ARG A 271 -27.57 6.75 -7.45
CA ARG A 271 -27.07 5.37 -7.36
C ARG A 271 -25.62 5.32 -7.87
N SER A 272 -24.68 4.84 -7.06
CA SER A 272 -23.25 4.83 -7.36
C SER A 272 -22.99 4.05 -8.64
N ALA A 273 -22.29 4.58 -9.62
CA ALA A 273 -21.93 3.74 -10.76
C ALA A 273 -20.95 2.65 -10.32
N PRO A 274 -21.03 1.42 -10.87
CA PRO A 274 -20.02 0.41 -10.62
C PRO A 274 -18.65 0.94 -11.05
N ALA A 275 -17.61 0.57 -10.31
CA ALA A 275 -16.27 1.05 -10.58
C ALA A 275 -15.21 0.01 -10.24
N VAL A 276 -14.14 -0.04 -11.04
CA VAL A 276 -12.92 -0.79 -10.73
C VAL A 276 -11.79 0.21 -10.61
N PHE A 277 -11.08 0.18 -9.49
CA PHE A 277 -10.02 1.15 -9.26
C PHE A 277 -8.88 0.61 -8.41
N LEU A 278 -7.72 1.25 -8.58
CA LEU A 278 -6.55 0.97 -7.76
C LEU A 278 -6.54 1.86 -6.53
N MET A 279 -6.27 1.26 -5.38
CA MET A 279 -6.11 1.95 -4.10
C MET A 279 -4.64 2.03 -3.75
N ARG A 280 -4.09 3.26 -3.82
CA ARG A 280 -2.67 3.54 -3.62
C ARG A 280 -2.32 3.74 -2.15
N ARG A 281 -3.26 4.24 -1.36
CA ARG A 281 -3.10 4.48 0.09
C ARG A 281 -3.71 3.35 0.92
N SER A 282 -3.86 2.17 0.33
CA SER A 282 -4.42 1.00 1.02
C SER A 282 -5.80 1.34 1.62
N ILE A 283 -6.13 0.81 2.80
CA ILE A 283 -7.40 0.99 3.49
C ILE A 283 -7.89 2.44 3.61
N LEU A 284 -6.98 3.43 3.64
CA LEU A 284 -7.34 4.86 3.73
C LEU A 284 -8.12 5.35 2.51
N ASP A 285 -7.89 4.75 1.34
CA ASP A 285 -8.66 5.06 0.14
C ASP A 285 -10.13 4.59 0.25
N ILE A 286 -10.45 3.59 1.09
CA ILE A 286 -11.85 3.23 1.38
C ILE A 286 -12.55 4.38 2.10
N GLY A 287 -11.87 5.03 3.04
CA GLY A 287 -12.41 6.21 3.73
C GLY A 287 -12.70 7.38 2.77
N THR A 288 -11.91 7.53 1.70
CA THR A 288 -12.19 8.49 0.62
C THR A 288 -13.46 8.12 -0.15
N ILE A 289 -13.64 6.85 -0.52
CA ILE A 289 -14.85 6.38 -1.21
C ILE A 289 -16.09 6.51 -0.32
N ARG A 290 -15.99 6.09 0.95
CA ARG A 290 -17.10 6.20 1.93
C ARG A 290 -17.60 7.64 2.06
N ARG A 291 -16.68 8.60 2.21
CA ARG A 291 -17.04 10.02 2.30
C ARG A 291 -17.69 10.55 1.02
N ALA A 292 -17.18 10.14 -0.14
CA ALA A 292 -17.73 10.57 -1.43
C ALA A 292 -19.13 9.96 -1.72
N ASN A 293 -19.35 8.71 -1.32
CA ASN A 293 -20.63 8.02 -1.51
C ASN A 293 -21.72 8.47 -0.52
N GLY A 294 -21.32 9.00 0.63
CA GLY A 294 -22.24 9.42 1.70
C GLY A 294 -22.97 8.23 2.33
N ALA A 295 -24.25 8.40 2.66
CA ALA A 295 -25.07 7.39 3.35
C ALA A 295 -25.63 6.29 2.43
N GLN A 296 -25.19 6.24 1.16
CA GLN A 296 -25.74 5.28 0.20
C GLN A 296 -25.19 3.87 0.43
N PRO A 297 -26.03 2.84 0.31
CA PRO A 297 -25.56 1.47 0.35
C PRO A 297 -24.65 1.22 -0.85
N TYR A 298 -23.50 0.62 -0.59
CA TYR A 298 -22.60 0.14 -1.62
C TYR A 298 -22.07 -1.23 -1.23
N ARG A 299 -21.51 -1.91 -2.22
CA ARG A 299 -20.83 -3.18 -2.09
C ARG A 299 -19.40 -3.04 -2.56
N ILE A 300 -18.44 -3.54 -1.79
CA ILE A 300 -17.02 -3.45 -2.16
C ILE A 300 -16.34 -4.82 -2.14
N MET A 301 -15.66 -5.14 -3.23
CA MET A 301 -14.75 -6.27 -3.36
C MET A 301 -13.32 -5.75 -3.35
N LEU A 302 -12.44 -6.43 -2.61
CA LEU A 302 -11.02 -6.11 -2.56
C LEU A 302 -10.17 -7.30 -2.99
N ARG A 303 -9.16 -7.05 -3.81
CA ARG A 303 -8.14 -8.01 -4.22
C ARG A 303 -6.77 -7.38 -4.07
N GLN A 304 -5.92 -8.04 -3.29
CA GLN A 304 -4.56 -7.58 -3.01
C GLN A 304 -3.60 -8.42 -3.85
N PRO A 305 -3.10 -7.92 -4.99
CA PRO A 305 -1.96 -8.52 -5.68
C PRO A 305 -0.66 -8.29 -4.89
N ASP A 306 0.46 -8.74 -5.44
CA ASP A 306 1.84 -8.70 -4.90
C ASP A 306 2.21 -7.45 -4.05
N THR A 307 3.29 -7.57 -3.29
CA THR A 307 3.83 -6.74 -2.20
C THR A 307 3.93 -5.23 -2.39
N SER A 308 3.68 -4.68 -3.57
CA SER A 308 3.75 -3.24 -3.79
C SER A 308 2.56 -2.53 -3.10
N PRO A 309 2.78 -1.79 -1.99
CA PRO A 309 1.71 -1.04 -1.36
C PRO A 309 1.22 0.02 -2.35
N GLY A 310 -0.04 -0.14 -2.73
CA GLY A 310 -0.74 0.75 -3.63
C GLY A 310 -1.33 0.11 -4.89
N ASN A 311 -1.30 -1.21 -4.95
CA ASN A 311 -1.87 -1.99 -6.04
C ASN A 311 -3.13 -2.78 -5.63
N LEU A 312 -3.76 -2.47 -4.50
CA LEU A 312 -5.04 -3.07 -4.12
C LEU A 312 -6.09 -2.73 -5.19
N ILE A 313 -6.68 -3.76 -5.79
CA ILE A 313 -7.78 -3.61 -6.72
C ILE A 313 -9.06 -3.60 -5.90
N ALA A 314 -9.86 -2.55 -6.08
CA ALA A 314 -11.19 -2.44 -5.50
C ALA A 314 -12.25 -2.41 -6.59
N VAL A 315 -13.35 -3.11 -6.32
CA VAL A 315 -14.55 -3.05 -7.15
C VAL A 315 -15.71 -2.53 -6.31
N LEU A 316 -16.25 -1.39 -6.71
CA LEU A 316 -17.47 -0.81 -6.17
C LEU A 316 -18.67 -1.32 -6.97
N MET A 317 -19.68 -1.83 -6.27
CA MET A 317 -20.91 -2.39 -6.80
C MET A 317 -22.10 -1.80 -6.04
N ASN A 318 -23.31 -1.94 -6.60
CA ASN A 318 -24.57 -1.61 -5.94
C ASN A 318 -25.37 -2.86 -5.62
#